data_AF-K9KE03-F1
#
_entry.id   AF-K9KE03-F1
#
_cell.length_a   1.000
_cell.length_b   1.000
_cell.length_c   1.000
_cell.angle_alpha   90.00
_cell.angle_beta   90.00
_cell.angle_gamma   90.00
#
_symmetry.space_group_name_H-M   'P 1'
#
loop_
_entity.id
_entity.type
_entity.pdbx_description
1 polymer ?
#
loop_
_entity_poly.entity_id
_entity_poly.type
_entity_poly.pdbx_seq_one_letter_code
_entity_poly.pdbx_strand_id
1 'polypeptide(L)'
;NHDHCGSGLSSHFPCSESQQHLNGQYKGRNLMHYPKGHAICIANGHCMNFSNAYTQRVCDRVSIDGFSQNENKNSYLCNTGGRMHLVCPMSKSPYVDPHKSGHEIWEEFSMSFTPAVKEVVEFAKRIPGFRDLSQHDQVNLLKAGTFEVLMVRFASLFDAKERTVTFLSGKKYSVDDLHSMGAGDLLNSMFEFSEKLNALQLSDEEMSLFTAVVLVSADRSGIENVNSVEALQETLIRALRTLIMKNHPNEASIFTKLLLKLPDLRSLNNMHSEELLAFKVHP
;
A
#
# COMPACT_ATOMS: atom_id res chain seq x y z
N ASN A 1 29.66 -21.88 -54.44
CA ASN A 1 28.37 -21.48 -53.81
C ASN A 1 28.11 -22.35 -52.60
N HIS A 2 28.20 -21.72 -51.43
CA HIS A 2 27.79 -22.13 -50.08
C HIS A 2 28.48 -23.32 -49.39
N ASP A 3 29.02 -22.99 -48.21
CA ASP A 3 29.82 -23.78 -47.27
C ASP A 3 29.05 -24.87 -46.50
N HIS A 4 29.78 -25.94 -46.16
CA HIS A 4 29.49 -27.02 -45.19
C HIS A 4 29.86 -26.61 -43.75
N CYS A 5 29.32 -27.14 -42.64
CA CYS A 5 29.35 -28.52 -42.12
C CYS A 5 28.35 -28.63 -40.93
N GLY A 6 27.50 -29.66 -40.76
CA GLY A 6 27.74 -30.91 -40.01
C GLY A 6 27.71 -30.70 -38.48
N SER A 7 26.95 -31.36 -37.59
CA SER A 7 26.37 -32.71 -37.50
C SER A 7 25.71 -32.89 -36.10
N GLY A 8 24.83 -33.88 -35.88
CA GLY A 8 24.67 -34.55 -34.56
C GLY A 8 23.29 -34.59 -33.90
N LEU A 9 22.89 -35.79 -33.49
CA LEU A 9 21.56 -36.25 -33.02
C LEU A 9 21.28 -36.08 -31.49
N SER A 10 19.97 -36.04 -31.18
CA SER A 10 19.18 -36.74 -30.14
C SER A 10 19.77 -37.10 -28.76
N SER A 11 19.05 -36.64 -27.72
CA SER A 11 18.62 -37.32 -26.47
C SER A 11 19.50 -38.37 -25.78
N HIS A 12 19.91 -38.12 -24.53
CA HIS A 12 19.70 -38.97 -23.33
C HIS A 12 20.54 -38.44 -22.14
N PHE A 13 19.95 -38.43 -20.93
CA PHE A 13 20.64 -38.39 -19.61
C PHE A 13 21.67 -39.56 -19.51
N PRO A 14 22.65 -39.63 -18.56
CA PRO A 14 22.74 -38.97 -17.24
C PRO A 14 24.17 -38.45 -16.89
N CYS A 15 24.38 -37.87 -15.70
CA CYS A 15 25.71 -37.93 -15.09
C CYS A 15 25.63 -37.95 -13.56
N SER A 16 26.17 -39.03 -13.00
CA SER A 16 26.40 -39.29 -11.58
C SER A 16 27.89 -39.19 -11.30
N GLU A 17 28.21 -39.06 -10.01
CA GLU A 17 29.51 -39.25 -9.34
C GLU A 17 30.46 -38.03 -9.39
N SER A 18 31.00 -37.57 -8.27
CA SER A 18 31.75 -38.41 -7.34
C SER A 18 31.89 -37.75 -5.96
N GLN A 19 31.71 -38.56 -4.92
CA GLN A 19 32.13 -38.28 -3.55
C GLN A 19 33.65 -38.50 -3.43
N GLN A 20 34.36 -37.54 -2.87
CA GLN A 20 35.57 -37.81 -2.10
C GLN A 20 35.50 -37.09 -0.76
N HIS A 21 35.65 -37.90 0.29
CA HIS A 21 35.69 -37.53 1.70
C HIS A 21 36.93 -36.70 2.02
N LEU A 22 36.76 -35.63 2.81
CA LEU A 22 37.71 -35.23 3.86
C LEU A 22 36.99 -34.43 4.93
N ASN A 23 37.27 -34.82 6.18
CA ASN A 23 36.61 -34.43 7.43
C ASN A 23 36.56 -32.92 7.69
N GLY A 24 35.41 -32.45 8.18
CA GLY A 24 35.24 -31.15 8.82
C GLY A 24 33.78 -30.90 9.16
N GLN A 25 33.49 -30.71 10.44
CA GLN A 25 32.19 -30.49 11.09
C GLN A 25 31.17 -29.70 10.26
N TYR A 26 29.90 -30.15 10.21
CA TYR A 26 28.65 -29.35 10.28
C TYR A 26 27.46 -30.26 9.94
N LYS A 27 26.51 -30.47 10.87
CA LYS A 27 25.16 -30.94 10.55
C LYS A 27 24.12 -30.41 11.54
N GLY A 28 23.23 -29.57 11.01
CA GLY A 28 21.98 -29.11 11.59
C GLY A 28 21.23 -28.31 10.51
N ARG A 29 20.80 -28.99 9.44
CA ARG A 29 20.03 -28.38 8.34
C ARG A 29 18.60 -28.10 8.83
N ASN A 30 18.25 -26.82 9.02
CA ASN A 30 16.87 -26.38 9.01
C ASN A 30 16.40 -26.29 7.54
N LEU A 31 15.45 -27.15 7.17
CA LEU A 31 14.74 -27.08 5.91
C LEU A 31 13.73 -25.92 6.02
N MET A 32 14.09 -24.72 5.55
CA MET A 32 13.17 -23.59 5.47
C MET A 32 12.10 -23.89 4.41
N HIS A 33 10.87 -24.12 4.86
CA HIS A 33 9.70 -24.16 4.01
C HIS A 33 9.23 -22.72 3.78
N TYR A 34 9.44 -22.18 2.58
CA TYR A 34 8.90 -20.87 2.22
C TYR A 34 7.38 -21.00 2.03
N PRO A 35 6.53 -20.28 2.79
CA PRO A 35 5.15 -20.11 2.39
C PRO A 35 5.16 -19.25 1.11
N LYS A 36 4.39 -19.67 0.11
CA LYS A 36 4.24 -18.96 -1.17
C LYS A 36 3.80 -17.51 -0.90
N GLY A 37 4.75 -16.57 -0.94
CA GLY A 37 4.47 -15.14 -0.96
C GLY A 37 3.83 -14.77 -2.30
N HIS A 38 2.74 -14.00 -2.24
CA HIS A 38 2.05 -13.53 -3.44
C HIS A 38 2.65 -12.18 -3.86
N ALA A 39 3.50 -12.20 -4.88
CA ALA A 39 3.99 -10.99 -5.55
C ALA A 39 2.93 -10.53 -6.56
N ILE A 40 2.56 -9.25 -6.53
CA ILE A 40 1.80 -8.65 -7.64
C ILE A 40 2.82 -8.36 -8.74
N CYS A 41 2.90 -9.29 -9.70
CA CYS A 41 3.71 -9.11 -10.91
C CYS A 41 2.99 -8.15 -11.86
N ILE A 42 3.61 -7.00 -12.14
CA ILE A 42 3.15 -6.07 -13.18
C ILE A 42 3.96 -6.37 -14.47
N ALA A 43 3.28 -6.38 -15.62
CA ALA A 43 3.93 -6.58 -16.91
C ALA A 43 5.13 -5.62 -17.06
N ASN A 44 6.29 -6.18 -17.45
CA ASN A 44 7.67 -5.65 -17.41
C ASN A 44 8.56 -6.10 -16.23
N GLY A 45 8.18 -7.14 -15.47
CA GLY A 45 9.12 -7.86 -14.60
C GLY A 45 9.51 -7.13 -13.31
N HIS A 46 8.82 -6.04 -12.96
CA HIS A 46 8.97 -5.37 -11.67
C HIS A 46 7.89 -5.87 -10.69
N CYS A 47 8.31 -6.67 -9.72
CA CYS A 47 7.45 -7.14 -8.62
C CYS A 47 7.42 -6.07 -7.52
N MET A 48 6.26 -5.46 -7.29
CA MET A 48 6.03 -4.65 -6.10
C MET A 48 5.64 -5.58 -4.96
N ASN A 49 6.62 -5.98 -4.14
CA ASN A 49 6.35 -6.71 -2.91
C ASN A 49 5.91 -5.73 -1.83
N PHE A 50 4.60 -5.54 -1.71
CA PHE A 50 4.02 -4.98 -0.49
C PHE A 50 4.38 -5.87 0.71
N SER A 51 4.52 -7.19 0.54
CA SER A 51 4.86 -8.15 1.61
C SER A 51 6.25 -8.01 2.25
N ASN A 52 7.22 -7.30 1.66
CA ASN A 52 8.60 -7.29 2.20
C ASN A 52 8.78 -6.43 3.47
N ALA A 53 7.76 -5.68 3.91
CA ALA A 53 7.76 -5.05 5.24
C ALA A 53 7.23 -5.97 6.36
N TYR A 54 6.79 -7.19 6.02
CA TYR A 54 6.03 -8.08 6.90
C TYR A 54 6.85 -9.35 7.19
N THR A 55 7.84 -9.25 8.07
CA THR A 55 8.45 -10.43 8.67
C THR A 55 7.51 -10.99 9.75
N GLN A 56 6.92 -12.13 9.45
CA GLN A 56 6.14 -12.93 10.38
C GLN A 56 7.06 -13.40 11.51
N ARG A 57 7.02 -12.75 12.69
CA ARG A 57 7.61 -13.35 13.90
C ARG A 57 6.81 -14.59 14.24
N VAL A 58 7.37 -15.75 13.95
CA VAL A 58 6.89 -17.05 14.44
C VAL A 58 7.05 -17.03 15.96
N CYS A 59 5.96 -17.21 16.70
CA CYS A 59 6.04 -17.44 18.14
C CYS A 59 6.53 -18.86 18.41
N ASP A 60 7.70 -18.99 19.03
CA ASP A 60 8.14 -20.24 19.63
C ASP A 60 7.18 -20.63 20.77
N ARG A 61 6.59 -21.83 20.70
CA ARG A 61 5.87 -22.43 21.83
C ARG A 61 6.91 -22.88 22.86
N VAL A 62 6.94 -22.22 24.02
CA VAL A 62 7.54 -22.79 25.23
C VAL A 62 6.40 -23.28 26.12
N SER A 63 6.36 -24.59 26.35
CA SER A 63 5.51 -25.22 27.38
C SER A 63 6.18 -25.07 28.73
N ILE A 64 5.48 -24.54 29.74
CA ILE A 64 5.80 -24.76 31.16
C ILE A 64 4.49 -24.99 31.93
N ASP A 65 4.39 -26.18 32.51
CA ASP A 65 3.45 -26.57 33.56
C ASP A 65 3.71 -25.81 34.88
N GLY A 66 2.66 -25.58 35.68
CA GLY A 66 2.80 -25.44 37.14
C GLY A 66 2.12 -24.22 37.79
N PHE A 67 1.16 -24.51 38.66
CA PHE A 67 0.39 -23.66 39.56
C PHE A 67 1.14 -22.49 40.26
N SER A 68 0.51 -21.30 40.38
CA SER A 68 0.14 -20.65 41.68
C SER A 68 -0.60 -19.31 41.47
N GLN A 69 -1.38 -18.90 42.48
CA GLN A 69 -2.37 -17.81 42.50
C GLN A 69 -1.81 -16.39 42.76
N ASN A 70 -2.62 -15.39 42.37
CA ASN A 70 -2.65 -13.96 42.72
C ASN A 70 -1.56 -13.01 42.15
N GLU A 71 -1.95 -12.14 41.21
CA GLU A 71 -2.28 -10.72 41.47
C GLU A 71 -2.69 -9.96 40.19
N ASN A 72 -3.52 -8.93 40.38
CA ASN A 72 -4.13 -8.01 39.41
C ASN A 72 -3.34 -7.71 38.12
N LYS A 73 -4.03 -7.85 36.98
CA LYS A 73 -3.85 -7.02 35.79
C LYS A 73 -5.09 -7.12 34.90
N ASN A 74 -5.63 -5.97 34.52
CA ASN A 74 -6.68 -5.82 33.51
C ASN A 74 -6.37 -6.73 32.30
N SER A 75 -7.08 -7.85 32.22
CA SER A 75 -7.08 -8.71 31.06
C SER A 75 -7.94 -8.02 30.01
N TYR A 76 -7.28 -7.34 29.07
CA TYR A 76 -7.91 -7.06 27.78
C TYR A 76 -8.18 -8.43 27.14
N LEU A 77 -9.38 -8.92 27.39
CA LEU A 77 -9.93 -10.13 26.82
C LEU A 77 -9.92 -9.93 25.30
N CYS A 78 -8.92 -10.50 24.62
CA CYS A 78 -8.89 -10.57 23.18
C CYS A 78 -10.01 -11.54 22.76
N ASN A 79 -11.22 -11.01 22.64
CA ASN A 79 -12.38 -11.75 22.19
C ASN A 79 -12.29 -11.86 20.67
N THR A 80 -11.66 -12.93 20.19
CA THR A 80 -11.65 -13.33 18.78
C THR A 80 -13.04 -13.85 18.37
N GLY A 81 -14.01 -12.93 18.24
CA GLY A 81 -15.27 -13.16 17.53
C GLY A 81 -15.15 -12.67 16.08
N GLY A 82 -15.47 -13.52 15.10
CA GLY A 82 -15.21 -13.29 13.67
C GLY A 82 -15.53 -11.87 13.19
N ARG A 83 -14.55 -11.20 12.55
CA ARG A 83 -14.80 -9.92 11.89
C ARG A 83 -15.74 -10.15 10.71
N MET A 84 -17.03 -9.87 10.91
CA MET A 84 -18.04 -9.91 9.85
C MET A 84 -17.95 -8.70 8.90
N HIS A 85 -17.00 -7.79 9.13
CA HIS A 85 -16.90 -6.54 8.39
C HIS A 85 -15.47 -6.15 7.98
N LEU A 86 -15.37 -5.55 6.79
CA LEU A 86 -14.18 -4.95 6.19
C LEU A 86 -14.47 -3.50 5.80
N VAL A 87 -14.29 -2.59 6.74
CA VAL A 87 -14.68 -1.17 6.63
C VAL A 87 -13.74 -0.30 5.79
N CYS A 88 -13.00 -0.89 4.85
CA CYS A 88 -12.16 -0.15 3.90
C CYS A 88 -13.01 0.28 2.69
N PRO A 89 -13.10 1.58 2.34
CA PRO A 89 -13.86 2.05 1.18
C PRO A 89 -13.39 1.48 -0.17
N MET A 90 -12.16 0.95 -0.21
CA MET A 90 -11.60 0.24 -1.34
C MET A 90 -12.20 -1.17 -1.54
N SER A 91 -12.96 -1.67 -0.58
CA SER A 91 -13.77 -2.89 -0.73
C SER A 91 -15.03 -2.59 -1.56
N LYS A 92 -15.64 -3.65 -2.14
CA LYS A 92 -16.97 -3.52 -2.76
C LYS A 92 -18.08 -3.37 -1.71
N SER A 93 -17.87 -3.88 -0.50
CA SER A 93 -18.86 -3.94 0.57
C SER A 93 -18.15 -3.99 1.92
N PRO A 94 -18.69 -3.36 2.97
CA PRO A 94 -18.20 -3.56 4.32
C PRO A 94 -18.58 -4.93 4.88
N TYR A 95 -19.58 -5.63 4.32
CA TYR A 95 -19.97 -6.97 4.79
C TYR A 95 -19.06 -8.07 4.24
N VAL A 96 -18.67 -8.98 5.13
CA VAL A 96 -17.86 -10.17 4.84
C VAL A 96 -18.70 -11.43 5.05
N ASP A 97 -18.62 -12.36 4.10
CA ASP A 97 -19.32 -13.65 4.20
C ASP A 97 -18.60 -14.55 5.22
N PRO A 98 -19.27 -14.95 6.33
CA PRO A 98 -18.65 -15.77 7.36
C PRO A 98 -18.35 -17.21 6.90
N HIS A 99 -18.90 -17.65 5.76
CA HIS A 99 -18.64 -18.98 5.21
C HIS A 99 -17.40 -19.03 4.31
N LYS A 100 -16.86 -17.87 3.91
CA LYS A 100 -15.64 -17.81 3.10
C LYS A 100 -14.41 -17.96 3.98
N SER A 101 -13.42 -18.66 3.44
CA SER A 101 -12.10 -18.72 4.06
C SER A 101 -11.44 -17.34 4.06
N GLY A 102 -10.51 -17.13 4.99
CA GLY A 102 -9.73 -15.91 5.03
C GLY A 102 -8.99 -15.58 3.74
N HIS A 103 -8.52 -16.63 3.03
CA HIS A 103 -7.87 -16.49 1.74
C HIS A 103 -8.81 -15.92 0.68
N GLU A 104 -10.03 -16.45 0.57
CA GLU A 104 -11.03 -15.98 -0.40
C GLU A 104 -11.44 -14.53 -0.12
N ILE A 105 -11.64 -14.17 1.15
CA ILE A 105 -11.94 -12.79 1.55
C ILE A 105 -10.82 -11.84 1.13
N TRP A 106 -9.56 -12.24 1.38
CA TRP A 106 -8.40 -11.44 0.99
C TRP A 106 -8.25 -11.32 -0.52
N GLU A 107 -8.47 -12.40 -1.26
CA GLU A 107 -8.41 -12.39 -2.72
C GLU A 107 -9.46 -11.47 -3.33
N GLU A 108 -10.72 -11.53 -2.85
CA GLU A 108 -11.79 -10.65 -3.29
C GLU A 108 -11.49 -9.17 -2.99
N PHE A 109 -10.94 -8.88 -1.81
CA PHE A 109 -10.52 -7.53 -1.45
C PHE A 109 -9.33 -7.06 -2.28
N SER A 110 -8.32 -7.90 -2.49
CA SER A 110 -7.16 -7.59 -3.34
C SER A 110 -7.58 -7.23 -4.77
N MET A 111 -8.52 -8.00 -5.32
CA MET A 111 -9.09 -7.72 -6.63
C MET A 111 -9.84 -6.38 -6.71
N SER A 112 -10.41 -5.89 -5.60
CA SER A 112 -11.14 -4.62 -5.61
C SER A 112 -10.22 -3.39 -5.65
N PHE A 113 -9.06 -3.43 -4.98
CA PHE A 113 -8.15 -2.28 -4.93
C PHE A 113 -6.98 -2.33 -5.91
N THR A 114 -6.61 -3.51 -6.43
CA THR A 114 -5.50 -3.65 -7.40
C THR A 114 -5.62 -2.73 -8.62
N PRO A 115 -6.81 -2.52 -9.24
CA PRO A 115 -6.95 -1.59 -10.35
C PRO A 115 -6.56 -0.16 -9.98
N ALA A 116 -6.99 0.33 -8.81
CA ALA A 116 -6.67 1.67 -8.35
C ALA A 116 -5.15 1.86 -8.12
N VAL A 117 -4.47 0.85 -7.58
CA VAL A 117 -3.01 0.87 -7.43
C VAL A 117 -2.32 0.93 -8.79
N LYS A 118 -2.79 0.17 -9.78
CA LYS A 118 -2.26 0.24 -11.15
C LYS A 118 -2.47 1.61 -11.78
N GLU A 119 -3.62 2.25 -11.54
CA GLU A 119 -3.90 3.60 -12.02
C GLU A 119 -2.93 4.64 -11.43
N VAL A 120 -2.47 4.48 -10.19
CA VAL A 120 -1.42 5.33 -9.60
C VAL A 120 -0.09 5.17 -10.34
N VAL A 121 0.29 3.94 -10.69
CA VAL A 121 1.51 3.67 -11.47
C VAL A 121 1.42 4.33 -12.85
N GLU A 122 0.27 4.19 -13.52
CA GLU A 122 0.05 4.82 -14.83
C GLU A 122 -0.01 6.35 -14.73
N PHE A 123 -0.56 6.90 -13.64
CA PHE A 123 -0.50 8.33 -13.34
C PHE A 123 0.94 8.81 -13.18
N ALA A 124 1.75 8.13 -12.37
CA ALA A 124 3.14 8.48 -12.13
C ALA A 124 3.96 8.54 -13.43
N LYS A 125 3.77 7.57 -14.33
CA LYS A 125 4.43 7.54 -15.64
C LYS A 125 4.09 8.74 -16.53
N ARG A 126 2.96 9.41 -16.31
CA ARG A 126 2.52 10.59 -17.05
C ARG A 126 3.04 11.91 -16.46
N ILE A 127 3.60 11.89 -15.25
CA ILE A 127 4.21 13.08 -14.64
C ILE A 127 5.51 13.40 -15.38
N PRO A 128 5.65 14.58 -16.00
CA PRO A 128 6.90 14.99 -16.63
C PRO A 128 8.06 14.97 -15.63
N GLY A 129 9.19 14.37 -16.01
CA GLY A 129 10.37 14.21 -15.14
C GLY A 129 10.36 12.98 -14.24
N PHE A 130 9.22 12.32 -14.01
CA PHE A 130 9.18 11.12 -13.14
C PHE A 130 9.91 9.93 -13.77
N ARG A 131 9.80 9.75 -15.09
CA ARG A 131 10.48 8.66 -15.81
C ARG A 131 12.00 8.83 -15.89
N ASP A 132 12.50 10.03 -15.60
CA ASP A 132 13.92 10.37 -15.61
C ASP A 132 14.61 10.00 -14.29
N LEU A 133 13.83 9.72 -13.23
CA LEU A 133 14.34 9.16 -11.98
C LEU A 133 14.85 7.73 -12.20
N SER A 134 15.72 7.26 -11.30
CA SER A 134 16.16 5.86 -11.30
C SER A 134 14.95 4.92 -11.13
N GLN A 135 15.01 3.71 -11.70
CA GLN A 135 13.93 2.73 -11.52
C GLN A 135 13.72 2.38 -10.04
N HIS A 136 14.80 2.35 -9.26
CA HIS A 136 14.76 2.16 -7.81
C HIS A 136 13.98 3.27 -7.11
N ASP A 137 14.26 4.55 -7.43
CA ASP A 137 13.57 5.68 -6.83
C ASP A 137 12.10 5.78 -7.27
N GLN A 138 11.80 5.49 -8.54
CA GLN A 138 10.41 5.39 -9.02
C GLN A 138 9.63 4.35 -8.21
N VAL A 139 10.26 3.19 -7.94
CA VAL A 139 9.66 2.12 -7.16
C VAL A 139 9.44 2.52 -5.71
N ASN A 140 10.44 3.15 -5.08
CA ASN A 140 10.33 3.57 -3.68
C ASN A 140 9.28 4.67 -3.49
N LEU A 141 9.23 5.67 -4.37
CA LEU A 141 8.19 6.71 -4.32
C LEU A 141 6.79 6.13 -4.47
N LEU A 142 6.57 5.20 -5.41
CA LEU A 142 5.29 4.52 -5.56
C LEU A 142 4.94 3.71 -4.32
N LYS A 143 5.89 2.96 -3.77
CA LYS A 143 5.68 2.15 -2.56
C LYS A 143 5.29 3.00 -1.35
N ALA A 144 5.95 4.15 -1.16
CA ALA A 144 5.68 5.04 -0.03
C ALA A 144 4.43 5.92 -0.25
N GLY A 145 4.19 6.38 -1.47
CA GLY A 145 3.19 7.41 -1.78
C GLY A 145 1.84 6.89 -2.28
N THR A 146 1.70 5.60 -2.63
CA THR A 146 0.45 5.08 -3.23
C THR A 146 -0.78 5.36 -2.36
N PHE A 147 -0.68 5.12 -1.05
CA PHE A 147 -1.81 5.41 -0.14
C PHE A 147 -2.17 6.90 -0.15
N GLU A 148 -1.18 7.78 -0.03
CA GLU A 148 -1.39 9.23 0.00
C GLU A 148 -2.05 9.73 -1.30
N VAL A 149 -1.61 9.22 -2.45
CA VAL A 149 -2.22 9.51 -3.76
C VAL A 149 -3.67 9.02 -3.83
N LEU A 150 -3.95 7.79 -3.38
CA LEU A 150 -5.31 7.26 -3.38
C LEU A 150 -6.22 8.03 -2.43
N MET A 151 -5.71 8.49 -1.29
CA MET A 151 -6.46 9.30 -0.33
C MET A 151 -6.90 10.63 -0.95
N VAL A 152 -6.02 11.30 -1.69
CA VAL A 152 -6.36 12.52 -2.45
C VAL A 152 -7.39 12.21 -3.54
N ARG A 153 -7.15 11.17 -4.35
CA ARG A 153 -8.03 10.83 -5.47
C ARG A 153 -9.43 10.42 -5.03
N PHE A 154 -9.54 9.77 -3.89
CA PHE A 154 -10.81 9.29 -3.35
C PHE A 154 -11.41 10.19 -2.27
N ALA A 155 -10.88 11.39 -2.07
CA ALA A 155 -11.46 12.38 -1.15
C ALA A 155 -12.93 12.70 -1.50
N SER A 156 -13.31 12.65 -2.78
CA SER A 156 -14.69 12.83 -3.24
C SER A 156 -15.65 11.70 -2.84
N LEU A 157 -15.13 10.54 -2.40
CA LEU A 157 -15.97 9.46 -1.87
C LEU A 157 -16.53 9.79 -0.49
N PHE A 158 -15.94 10.76 0.22
CA PHE A 158 -16.36 11.20 1.55
C PHE A 158 -17.27 12.43 1.42
N ASP A 159 -18.54 12.23 1.73
CA ASP A 159 -19.56 13.27 1.67
C ASP A 159 -19.82 13.80 3.08
N ALA A 160 -19.21 14.95 3.40
CA ALA A 160 -19.32 15.59 4.71
C ALA A 160 -20.73 16.03 5.05
N LYS A 161 -21.50 16.46 4.04
CA LYS A 161 -22.87 16.93 4.24
C LYS A 161 -23.80 15.80 4.62
N GLU A 162 -23.71 14.68 3.89
CA GLU A 162 -24.57 13.51 4.13
C GLU A 162 -24.00 12.56 5.19
N ARG A 163 -22.78 12.81 5.68
CA ARG A 163 -22.03 11.92 6.58
C ARG A 163 -21.95 10.49 6.02
N THR A 164 -21.62 10.37 4.74
CA THR A 164 -21.52 9.07 4.05
C THR A 164 -20.17 8.86 3.39
N VAL A 165 -19.82 7.59 3.19
CA VAL A 165 -18.68 7.17 2.38
C VAL A 165 -19.17 6.27 1.25
N THR A 166 -18.77 6.60 0.02
CA THR A 166 -19.07 5.82 -1.17
C THR A 166 -17.98 4.77 -1.39
N PHE A 167 -18.33 3.49 -1.38
CA PHE A 167 -17.38 2.41 -1.65
C PHE A 167 -17.17 2.26 -3.15
N LEU A 168 -16.14 1.52 -3.58
CA LEU A 168 -15.84 1.31 -5.02
C LEU A 168 -16.97 0.62 -5.80
N SER A 169 -17.94 0.02 -5.12
CA SER A 169 -19.17 -0.49 -5.74
C SER A 169 -20.19 0.58 -6.12
N GLY A 170 -19.97 1.84 -5.71
CA GLY A 170 -20.93 2.95 -5.80
C GLY A 170 -21.94 2.98 -4.66
N LYS A 171 -21.92 2.01 -3.74
CA LYS A 171 -22.81 2.00 -2.57
C LYS A 171 -22.32 2.99 -1.52
N LYS A 172 -23.26 3.74 -0.93
CA LYS A 172 -23.01 4.66 0.17
C LYS A 172 -23.32 3.99 1.51
N TYR A 173 -22.47 4.24 2.51
CA TYR A 173 -22.68 3.83 3.90
C TYR A 173 -22.54 5.05 4.80
N SER A 174 -23.38 5.15 5.83
CA SER A 174 -23.23 6.23 6.80
C SER A 174 -21.97 6.03 7.64
N VAL A 175 -21.37 7.12 8.09
CA VAL A 175 -20.22 7.07 9.00
C VAL A 175 -20.58 6.35 10.29
N ASP A 176 -21.82 6.49 10.76
CA ASP A 176 -22.29 5.87 12.00
C ASP A 176 -22.43 4.34 11.83
N ASP A 177 -22.90 3.86 10.68
CA ASP A 177 -22.91 2.43 10.35
C ASP A 177 -21.48 1.88 10.27
N LEU A 178 -20.56 2.59 9.62
CA LEU A 178 -19.15 2.18 9.53
C LEU A 178 -18.49 2.08 10.91
N HIS A 179 -18.78 3.02 11.82
CA HIS A 179 -18.33 2.92 13.21
C HIS A 179 -18.91 1.70 13.93
N SER A 180 -20.20 1.42 13.75
CA SER A 180 -20.83 0.22 14.34
C SER A 180 -20.20 -1.08 13.83
N MET A 181 -19.63 -1.06 12.61
CA MET A 181 -18.90 -2.17 11.98
C MET A 181 -17.41 -2.20 12.33
N GLY A 182 -16.94 -1.32 13.23
CA GLY A 182 -15.57 -1.31 13.74
C GLY A 182 -14.62 -0.35 13.04
N ALA A 183 -15.11 0.60 12.25
CA ALA A 183 -14.27 1.72 11.82
C ALA A 183 -13.86 2.58 13.02
N GLY A 184 -12.62 3.04 13.04
CA GLY A 184 -12.05 3.82 14.14
C GLY A 184 -11.49 5.17 13.70
N ASP A 185 -10.49 5.65 14.44
CA ASP A 185 -9.91 6.99 14.28
C ASP A 185 -9.33 7.27 12.89
N LEU A 186 -8.86 6.24 12.19
CA LEU A 186 -8.42 6.36 10.80
C LEU A 186 -9.54 6.87 9.90
N LEU A 187 -10.76 6.31 10.02
CA LEU A 187 -11.88 6.73 9.19
C LEU A 187 -12.26 8.19 9.48
N ASN A 188 -12.29 8.57 10.76
CA ASN A 188 -12.56 9.95 11.17
C ASN A 188 -11.55 10.93 10.58
N SER A 189 -10.26 10.58 10.65
CA SER A 189 -9.18 11.40 10.10
C SER A 189 -9.23 11.50 8.58
N MET A 190 -9.54 10.39 7.88
CA MET A 190 -9.76 10.39 6.43
C MET A 190 -10.93 11.29 6.04
N PHE A 191 -12.00 11.27 6.84
CA PHE A 191 -13.19 12.08 6.63
C PHE A 191 -12.88 13.57 6.81
N GLU A 192 -12.22 13.95 7.90
CA GLU A 192 -11.80 15.34 8.18
C GLU A 192 -10.83 15.87 7.11
N PHE A 193 -9.87 15.05 6.68
CA PHE A 193 -8.98 15.40 5.58
C PHE A 193 -9.76 15.67 4.28
N SER A 194 -10.67 14.77 3.94
CA SER A 194 -11.45 14.86 2.70
C SER A 194 -12.37 16.07 2.70
N GLU A 195 -13.04 16.36 3.83
CA GLU A 195 -13.85 17.56 4.00
C GLU A 195 -13.02 18.84 3.75
N LYS A 196 -11.86 18.95 4.39
CA LYS A 196 -10.97 20.13 4.24
C LYS A 196 -10.43 20.25 2.81
N LEU A 197 -10.11 19.14 2.15
CA LEU A 197 -9.62 19.16 0.77
C LEU A 197 -10.74 19.52 -0.22
N ASN A 198 -11.92 18.91 -0.09
CA ASN A 198 -13.08 19.18 -0.94
C ASN A 198 -13.57 20.63 -0.79
N ALA A 199 -13.45 21.21 0.41
CA ALA A 199 -13.76 22.61 0.65
C ALA A 199 -12.87 23.60 -0.12
N LEU A 200 -11.69 23.18 -0.62
CA LEU A 200 -10.84 24.01 -1.47
C LEU A 200 -11.35 24.11 -2.91
N GLN A 201 -12.35 23.32 -3.31
CA GLN A 201 -13.01 23.40 -4.62
C GLN A 201 -12.01 23.42 -5.79
N LEU A 202 -11.00 22.55 -5.73
CA LEU A 202 -9.98 22.44 -6.77
C LEU A 202 -10.59 21.91 -8.07
N SER A 203 -10.18 22.50 -9.18
CA SER A 203 -10.44 21.93 -10.51
C SER A 203 -9.67 20.61 -10.72
N ASP A 204 -10.07 19.83 -11.72
CA ASP A 204 -9.38 18.57 -12.06
C ASP A 204 -7.89 18.78 -12.38
N GLU A 205 -7.54 19.89 -13.04
CA GLU A 205 -6.15 20.25 -13.34
C GLU A 205 -5.33 20.51 -12.07
N GLU A 206 -5.91 21.26 -11.13
CA GLU A 206 -5.28 21.59 -9.85
C GLU A 206 -5.13 20.36 -8.96
N MET A 207 -6.17 19.53 -8.90
CA MET A 207 -6.16 18.27 -8.16
C MET A 207 -5.11 17.31 -8.74
N SER A 208 -5.04 17.19 -10.07
CA SER A 208 -4.04 16.36 -10.74
C SER A 208 -2.61 16.82 -10.44
N LEU A 209 -2.34 18.13 -10.51
CA LEU A 209 -1.01 18.67 -10.23
C LEU A 209 -0.65 18.58 -8.74
N PHE A 210 -1.60 18.80 -7.84
CA PHE A 210 -1.41 18.57 -6.41
C PHE A 210 -1.10 17.10 -6.10
N THR A 211 -1.82 16.16 -6.74
CA THR A 211 -1.57 14.73 -6.60
C THR A 211 -0.16 14.33 -7.08
N ALA A 212 0.35 14.98 -8.12
CA ALA A 212 1.73 14.77 -8.57
C ALA A 212 2.75 15.25 -7.51
N VAL A 213 2.51 16.42 -6.90
CA VAL A 213 3.31 16.93 -5.79
C VAL A 213 3.29 15.95 -4.61
N VAL A 214 2.12 15.43 -4.25
CA VAL A 214 1.97 14.43 -3.17
C VAL A 214 2.85 13.21 -3.42
N LEU A 215 2.78 12.61 -4.62
CA LEU A 215 3.56 11.42 -4.95
C LEU A 215 5.07 11.63 -4.80
N VAL A 216 5.60 12.74 -5.30
CA VAL A 216 7.05 13.03 -5.22
C VAL A 216 7.48 13.58 -3.85
N SER A 217 6.53 13.88 -2.98
CA SER A 217 6.75 14.29 -1.58
C SER A 217 6.66 13.12 -0.60
N ALA A 218 6.44 11.90 -1.09
CA ALA A 218 6.37 10.69 -0.29
C ALA A 218 7.65 10.46 0.53
N ASP A 219 7.58 9.50 1.47
CA ASP A 219 8.71 9.18 2.34
C ASP A 219 9.98 8.87 1.52
N ARG A 220 11.10 9.48 1.91
CA ARG A 220 12.37 9.40 1.18
C ARG A 220 13.29 8.29 1.70
N SER A 221 12.82 7.50 2.67
CA SER A 221 13.56 6.33 3.16
C SER A 221 13.82 5.36 2.01
N GLY A 222 15.10 5.09 1.74
CA GLY A 222 15.52 4.21 0.65
C GLY A 222 15.66 4.87 -0.73
N ILE A 223 15.48 6.19 -0.85
CA ILE A 223 15.80 6.93 -2.08
C ILE A 223 17.31 7.05 -2.25
N GLU A 224 17.81 6.68 -3.43
CA GLU A 224 19.24 6.74 -3.78
C GLU A 224 19.65 8.14 -4.25
N ASN A 225 18.85 8.79 -5.08
CA ASN A 225 19.16 10.11 -5.63
C ASN A 225 18.19 11.19 -5.15
N VAL A 226 18.35 11.58 -3.88
CA VAL A 226 17.48 12.57 -3.21
C VAL A 226 17.42 13.90 -3.97
N ASN A 227 18.55 14.37 -4.50
CA ASN A 227 18.62 15.65 -5.23
C ASN A 227 17.74 15.64 -6.49
N SER A 228 17.68 14.52 -7.21
CA SER A 228 16.85 14.41 -8.42
C SER A 228 15.36 14.45 -8.08
N VAL A 229 14.97 13.79 -6.98
CA VAL A 229 13.59 13.82 -6.46
C VAL A 229 13.22 15.22 -5.98
N GLU A 230 14.12 15.90 -5.27
CA GLU A 230 13.94 17.29 -4.83
C GLU A 230 13.77 18.26 -5.99
N ALA A 231 14.60 18.16 -7.03
CA ALA A 231 14.50 19.00 -8.22
C ALA A 231 13.14 18.81 -8.94
N LEU A 232 12.67 17.56 -9.03
CA LEU A 232 11.35 17.26 -9.58
C LEU A 232 10.23 17.84 -8.69
N GLN A 233 10.31 17.65 -7.38
CA GLN A 233 9.35 18.21 -6.43
C GLN A 233 9.28 19.73 -6.50
N GLU A 234 10.42 20.41 -6.54
CA GLU A 234 10.50 21.87 -6.65
C GLU A 234 9.85 22.37 -7.96
N THR A 235 10.11 21.66 -9.06
CA THR A 235 9.51 21.95 -10.37
C THR A 235 7.99 21.86 -10.31
N LEU A 236 7.45 20.79 -9.72
CA LEU A 236 6.01 20.57 -9.60
C LEU A 236 5.36 21.56 -8.62
N ILE A 237 6.01 21.89 -7.50
CA ILE A 237 5.52 22.90 -6.54
C ILE A 237 5.45 24.28 -7.19
N ARG A 238 6.45 24.66 -7.99
CA ARG A 238 6.45 25.93 -8.73
C ARG A 238 5.32 25.98 -9.76
N ALA A 239 5.10 24.87 -10.48
CA ALA A 239 3.99 24.74 -11.42
C ALA A 239 2.64 24.86 -10.70
N LEU A 240 2.48 24.17 -9.55
CA LEU A 240 1.26 24.23 -8.74
C LEU A 240 0.98 25.65 -8.26
N ARG A 241 1.99 26.35 -7.73
CA ARG A 241 1.87 27.75 -7.32
C ARG A 241 1.38 28.63 -8.46
N THR A 242 1.96 28.47 -9.65
CA THR A 242 1.61 29.23 -10.84
C THR A 242 0.16 28.98 -11.26
N LEU A 243 -0.26 27.70 -11.28
CA LEU A 243 -1.63 27.32 -11.64
C LEU A 243 -2.65 27.88 -10.65
N ILE A 244 -2.40 27.74 -9.34
CA ILE A 244 -3.30 28.26 -8.30
C ILE A 244 -3.38 29.80 -8.36
N MET A 245 -2.25 30.50 -8.53
CA MET A 245 -2.28 31.96 -8.65
C MET A 245 -3.00 32.46 -9.91
N LYS A 246 -2.95 31.68 -11.00
CA LYS A 246 -3.67 31.98 -12.24
C LYS A 246 -5.18 31.82 -12.06
N ASN A 247 -5.62 30.73 -11.43
CA ASN A 247 -7.03 30.37 -11.28
C ASN A 247 -7.71 31.09 -10.10
N HIS A 248 -6.95 31.40 -9.05
CA HIS A 248 -7.42 31.99 -7.80
C HIS A 248 -6.62 33.27 -7.46
N PRO A 249 -6.69 34.33 -8.30
CA PRO A 249 -5.83 35.51 -8.16
C PRO A 249 -6.03 36.27 -6.83
N ASN A 250 -7.21 36.15 -6.22
CA ASN A 250 -7.55 36.79 -4.95
C ASN A 250 -7.39 35.86 -3.73
N GLU A 251 -7.06 34.58 -3.94
CA GLU A 251 -6.97 33.56 -2.87
C GLU A 251 -5.64 32.80 -2.90
N ALA A 252 -4.53 33.55 -2.93
CA ALA A 252 -3.18 32.98 -2.91
C ALA A 252 -2.91 32.02 -1.74
N SER A 253 -3.70 32.09 -0.66
CA SER A 253 -3.62 31.19 0.50
C SER A 253 -3.92 29.72 0.16
N ILE A 254 -4.66 29.43 -0.93
CA ILE A 254 -4.98 28.05 -1.34
C ILE A 254 -3.71 27.25 -1.56
N PHE A 255 -2.70 27.82 -2.22
CA PHE A 255 -1.42 27.15 -2.45
C PHE A 255 -0.76 26.73 -1.14
N THR A 256 -0.70 27.63 -0.16
CA THR A 256 -0.15 27.30 1.17
C THR A 256 -0.99 26.26 1.89
N LYS A 257 -2.33 26.35 1.82
CA LYS A 257 -3.23 25.34 2.42
C LYS A 257 -3.00 23.95 1.83
N LEU A 258 -2.74 23.84 0.52
CA LEU A 258 -2.41 22.56 -0.14
C LEU A 258 -1.09 21.98 0.36
N LEU A 259 -0.04 22.79 0.48
CA LEU A 259 1.24 22.29 1.03
C LEU A 259 1.10 21.81 2.47
N LEU A 260 0.24 22.45 3.26
CA LEU A 260 -0.07 22.01 4.63
C LEU A 260 -0.88 20.71 4.70
N LYS A 261 -1.37 20.16 3.57
CA LYS A 261 -2.02 18.84 3.51
C LYS A 261 -1.02 17.70 3.41
N LEU A 262 0.23 17.96 3.02
CA LEU A 262 1.29 16.94 2.94
C LEU A 262 1.57 16.26 4.31
N PRO A 263 1.75 16.99 5.43
CA PRO A 263 1.93 16.34 6.74
C PRO A 263 0.67 15.59 7.22
N ASP A 264 -0.53 16.09 6.87
CA ASP A 264 -1.80 15.39 7.17
C ASP A 264 -1.82 14.02 6.48
N LEU A 265 -1.43 13.96 5.19
CA LEU A 265 -1.32 12.73 4.42
C LEU A 265 -0.30 11.75 5.02
N ARG A 266 0.85 12.25 5.49
CA ARG A 266 1.85 11.39 6.16
C ARG A 266 1.29 10.77 7.44
N SER A 267 0.52 11.54 8.21
CA SER A 267 -0.14 11.05 9.42
C SER A 267 -1.18 9.98 9.10
N LEU A 268 -2.01 10.20 8.07
CA LEU A 268 -2.97 9.20 7.58
C LEU A 268 -2.28 7.92 7.10
N ASN A 269 -1.15 8.04 6.40
CA ASN A 269 -0.38 6.91 5.90
C ASN A 269 0.20 6.05 7.03
N ASN A 270 0.67 6.69 8.10
CA ASN A 270 1.14 6.00 9.31
C ASN A 270 0.01 5.23 9.98
N MET A 271 -1.13 5.87 10.25
CA MET A 271 -2.30 5.23 10.84
C MET A 271 -2.82 4.07 9.97
N HIS A 272 -2.90 4.27 8.65
CA HIS A 272 -3.28 3.21 7.70
C HIS A 272 -2.31 2.01 7.76
N SER A 273 -1.01 2.27 7.84
CA SER A 273 0.00 1.21 7.92
C SER A 273 -0.14 0.40 9.22
N GLU A 274 -0.46 1.05 10.34
CA GLU A 274 -0.74 0.40 11.63
C GLU A 274 -1.99 -0.49 11.57
N GLU A 275 -3.09 0.02 11.00
CA GLU A 275 -4.34 -0.75 10.81
C GLU A 275 -4.13 -1.97 9.90
N LEU A 276 -3.35 -1.82 8.83
CA LEU A 276 -3.04 -2.91 7.92
C LEU A 276 -2.16 -3.98 8.60
N LEU A 277 -1.19 -3.59 9.42
CA LEU A 277 -0.39 -4.52 10.24
C LEU A 277 -1.22 -5.24 11.30
N ALA A 278 -2.22 -4.57 11.86
CA ALA A 278 -3.16 -5.15 12.83
C ALA A 278 -4.21 -6.06 12.17
N PHE A 279 -4.40 -5.97 10.85
CA PHE A 279 -5.33 -6.79 10.11
C PHE A 279 -4.86 -8.25 10.07
N LYS A 280 -5.51 -9.09 10.88
CA LYS A 280 -5.33 -10.54 10.89
C LYS A 280 -6.53 -11.20 10.25
N VAL A 281 -6.32 -11.88 9.13
CA VAL A 281 -7.29 -12.85 8.63
C VAL A 281 -6.87 -14.20 9.18
N HIS A 282 -7.53 -14.66 10.24
CA HIS A 282 -7.29 -15.99 10.78
C HIS A 282 -7.86 -17.04 9.81
N PRO A 283 -7.14 -18.17 9.62
CA PRO A 283 -7.61 -19.29 8.80
C PRO A 283 -8.84 -19.96 9.39
#